data_AF-A0A2J7ZTS5-F1
#
_entry.id   AF-A0A2J7ZTS5-F1
#
_cell.length_a   1.000
_cell.length_b   1.000
_cell.length_c   1.000
_cell.angle_alpha   90.00
_cell.angle_beta   90.00
_cell.angle_gamma   90.00
#
_symmetry.space_group_name_H-M   'P 1'
#
loop_
_entity.id
_entity.type
_entity.pdbx_description
1 polymer ?
#
loop_
_entity_poly.entity_id
_entity_poly.type
_entity_poly.pdbx_seq_one_letter_code
_entity_poly.pdbx_strand_id
1 'polypeptide(L)'
;MPRTYALLQANVASHQAWCAARGQQACLPVLLNCGAGPEGKDCAVFTTYSDSASGWSTMCPDDVEVTANMELYIQKLLESGGTERGGDARSMQASARSPQEAADVPEPALARAGRALWRVAALRPLLRAATTAYVARMMSGQQQSTCQLVPLSQLIRELRLERIDLLKIDVERAELDVLSGLAPGQWQLVRQVVLEVHNLDGRLEAVRALLEGHGFSRVIAEQESGLQGSTIHNVYAMR
;
A
#
# COMPACT_ATOMS: atom_id res chain seq x y z
N MET A 1 0.27 -16.44 -2.21
CA MET A 1 -0.04 -16.21 -3.64
C MET A 1 1.17 -16.55 -4.52
N PRO A 2 1.22 -17.74 -5.14
CA PRO A 2 2.44 -18.21 -5.81
C PRO A 2 2.95 -17.30 -6.93
N ARG A 3 2.06 -16.74 -7.76
CA ARG A 3 2.44 -15.87 -8.89
C ARG A 3 3.05 -14.55 -8.44
N THR A 4 2.43 -13.86 -7.49
CA THR A 4 2.94 -12.60 -6.91
C THR A 4 4.29 -12.82 -6.23
N TYR A 5 4.42 -13.92 -5.49
CA TYR A 5 5.67 -14.28 -4.83
C TYR A 5 6.81 -14.53 -5.85
N ALA A 6 6.54 -15.26 -6.94
CA ALA A 6 7.52 -15.49 -8.00
C ALA A 6 7.95 -14.18 -8.69
N LEU A 7 7.03 -13.26 -8.94
CA LEU A 7 7.35 -11.93 -9.48
C LEU A 7 8.22 -11.11 -8.52
N LEU A 8 7.92 -11.15 -7.22
CA LEU A 8 8.74 -10.49 -6.21
C LEU A 8 10.16 -11.07 -6.17
N GLN A 9 10.31 -12.40 -6.23
CA GLN A 9 11.61 -13.06 -6.33
C GLN A 9 12.38 -12.61 -7.57
N ALA A 10 11.72 -12.54 -8.72
CA ALA A 10 12.32 -12.06 -9.96
C ALA A 10 12.75 -10.58 -9.88
N ASN A 11 11.95 -9.73 -9.22
CA ASN A 11 12.27 -8.32 -9.01
C ASN A 11 13.50 -8.15 -8.10
N VAL A 12 13.58 -8.91 -7.01
CA VAL A 12 14.76 -8.93 -6.11
C VAL A 12 16.01 -9.37 -6.87
N ALA A 13 15.93 -10.46 -7.65
CA ALA A 13 17.05 -10.93 -8.46
C ALA A 13 17.49 -9.90 -9.50
N SER A 14 16.54 -9.23 -10.15
CA SER A 14 16.83 -8.17 -11.12
C SER A 14 17.50 -6.97 -10.48
N HIS A 15 17.04 -6.54 -9.30
CA HIS A 15 17.67 -5.46 -8.54
C HIS A 15 19.09 -5.81 -8.10
N GLN A 16 19.31 -7.04 -7.64
CA GLN A 16 20.65 -7.54 -7.30
C GLN A 16 21.60 -7.49 -8.49
N ALA A 17 21.16 -7.95 -9.66
CA ALA A 17 21.95 -7.86 -10.89
C ALA A 17 22.28 -6.40 -11.28
N TRP A 18 21.31 -5.49 -11.13
CA TRP A 18 21.48 -4.06 -11.38
C TRP A 18 22.52 -3.41 -10.45
N CYS A 19 22.53 -3.78 -9.16
CA CYS A 19 23.53 -3.33 -8.18
C CYS A 19 24.91 -3.90 -8.50
N ALA A 20 25.00 -5.20 -8.81
CA ALA A 20 26.26 -5.86 -9.14
C ALA A 20 26.94 -5.24 -10.36
N ALA A 21 26.15 -4.89 -11.40
CA ALA A 21 26.65 -4.19 -12.58
C ALA A 21 27.27 -2.80 -12.29
N ARG A 22 26.99 -2.23 -11.11
CA ARG A 22 27.51 -0.93 -10.63
C ARG A 22 28.55 -1.07 -9.53
N GLY A 23 29.02 -2.30 -9.26
CA GLY A 23 29.94 -2.57 -8.15
C GLY A 23 29.33 -2.32 -6.78
N GLN A 24 28.00 -2.32 -6.67
CA GLN A 24 27.28 -2.12 -5.41
C GLN A 24 26.83 -3.46 -4.84
N GLN A 25 26.95 -3.61 -3.52
CA GLN A 25 26.41 -4.76 -2.81
C GLN A 25 24.92 -4.52 -2.52
N ALA A 26 24.06 -5.39 -3.05
CA ALA A 26 22.64 -5.38 -2.72
C ALA A 26 22.37 -6.08 -1.38
N CYS A 27 21.32 -5.63 -0.68
CA CYS A 27 20.75 -6.40 0.42
C CYS A 27 20.17 -7.73 -0.10
N LEU A 28 20.25 -8.78 0.72
CA LEU A 28 19.63 -10.08 0.44
C LEU A 28 18.37 -10.22 1.30
N PRO A 29 17.18 -9.80 0.82
CA PRO A 29 15.97 -9.91 1.61
C PRO A 29 15.54 -11.37 1.74
N VAL A 30 15.03 -11.74 2.91
CA VAL A 30 14.28 -12.99 3.10
C VAL A 30 12.83 -12.72 2.68
N LEU A 31 12.36 -13.45 1.69
CA LEU A 31 10.99 -13.34 1.19
C LEU A 31 10.14 -14.45 1.79
N LEU A 32 8.92 -14.12 2.20
CA LEU A 32 7.95 -15.05 2.77
C LEU A 32 6.68 -15.05 1.90
N ASN A 33 6.15 -16.24 1.60
CA ASN A 33 4.90 -16.41 0.83
C ASN A 33 3.68 -16.56 1.77
N CYS A 34 3.58 -15.67 2.74
CA CYS A 34 2.47 -15.56 3.69
C CYS A 34 2.22 -14.08 4.01
N GLY A 35 1.02 -13.76 4.49
CA GLY A 35 0.73 -12.46 5.09
C GLY A 35 1.02 -12.48 6.59
N ALA A 36 1.15 -11.30 7.19
CA ALA A 36 1.18 -11.15 8.63
C ALA A 36 -0.25 -10.89 9.15
N GLY A 37 -0.60 -11.43 10.32
CA GLY A 37 -1.94 -11.29 10.88
C GLY A 37 -1.99 -11.49 12.39
N PRO A 38 -3.18 -11.43 13.00
CA PRO A 38 -3.37 -11.64 14.43
C PRO A 38 -3.20 -13.11 14.80
N GLU A 39 -3.01 -13.39 16.08
CA GLU A 39 -3.02 -14.75 16.59
C GLU A 39 -4.41 -15.40 16.42
N GLY A 40 -4.43 -16.68 16.02
CA GLY A 40 -5.67 -17.44 15.80
C GLY A 40 -6.39 -17.21 14.47
N LYS A 41 -5.83 -16.38 13.57
CA LYS A 41 -6.34 -16.18 12.21
C LYS A 41 -5.30 -16.65 11.20
N ASP A 42 -5.44 -17.89 10.74
CA ASP A 42 -4.43 -18.55 9.89
C ASP A 42 -4.61 -18.24 8.40
N CYS A 43 -5.71 -17.59 8.00
CA CYS A 43 -5.93 -17.20 6.62
C CYS A 43 -6.78 -15.93 6.48
N ALA A 44 -6.61 -15.27 5.34
CA ALA A 44 -7.47 -14.18 4.88
C ALA A 44 -7.72 -14.29 3.38
N VAL A 45 -8.86 -13.75 2.95
CA VAL A 45 -9.17 -13.60 1.52
C VAL A 45 -8.64 -12.24 1.08
N PHE A 46 -7.72 -12.25 0.12
CA PHE A 46 -7.21 -11.04 -0.49
C PHE A 46 -7.89 -10.83 -1.84
N THR A 47 -8.37 -9.62 -2.06
CA THR A 47 -9.07 -9.21 -3.26
C THR A 47 -8.13 -8.37 -4.10
N THR A 48 -7.88 -8.80 -5.34
CA THR A 48 -7.14 -8.05 -6.34
C THR A 48 -8.07 -7.61 -7.47
N TYR A 49 -7.81 -6.44 -8.03
CA TYR A 49 -8.48 -5.96 -9.24
C TYR A 49 -7.57 -6.17 -10.46
N SER A 50 -8.06 -5.81 -11.66
CA SER A 50 -7.28 -5.96 -12.90
C SER A 50 -5.89 -5.30 -12.81
N ASP A 51 -4.96 -5.68 -13.70
CA ASP A 51 -3.56 -5.18 -13.68
C ASP A 51 -3.43 -3.64 -13.66
N SER A 52 -4.44 -2.90 -14.15
CA SER A 52 -4.48 -1.44 -14.12
C SER A 52 -4.99 -0.84 -12.80
N ALA A 53 -5.45 -1.68 -11.86
CA ALA A 53 -6.08 -1.32 -10.60
C ALA A 53 -5.47 -2.07 -9.41
N SER A 54 -4.27 -2.64 -9.56
CA SER A 54 -3.60 -3.45 -8.52
C SER A 54 -3.37 -2.70 -7.22
N GLY A 55 -3.23 -1.36 -7.27
CA GLY A 55 -3.12 -0.53 -6.09
C GLY A 55 -4.30 -0.74 -5.13
N TRP A 56 -5.50 -0.87 -5.65
CA TRP A 56 -6.73 -0.94 -4.86
C TRP A 56 -6.96 -2.29 -4.17
N SER A 57 -6.00 -3.21 -4.23
CA SER A 57 -6.14 -4.55 -3.68
C SER A 57 -6.18 -4.51 -2.15
N THR A 58 -7.04 -5.32 -1.53
CA THR A 58 -7.24 -5.25 -0.07
C THR A 58 -7.72 -6.58 0.52
N MET A 59 -7.49 -6.78 1.82
CA MET A 59 -8.13 -7.84 2.62
C MET A 59 -9.52 -7.43 3.15
N CYS A 60 -9.87 -6.15 3.04
CA CYS A 60 -11.10 -5.57 3.55
C CYS A 60 -11.85 -4.88 2.41
N PRO A 61 -12.43 -5.63 1.46
CA PRO A 61 -13.09 -5.04 0.30
C PRO A 61 -14.30 -4.21 0.74
N ASP A 62 -14.32 -2.96 0.30
CA ASP A 62 -15.50 -2.09 0.31
C ASP A 62 -15.70 -1.62 -1.14
N ASP A 63 -16.52 -2.36 -1.89
CA ASP A 63 -16.70 -2.10 -3.32
C ASP A 63 -17.31 -0.71 -3.58
N VAL A 64 -18.08 -0.15 -2.63
CA VAL A 64 -18.67 1.19 -2.75
C VAL A 64 -17.57 2.24 -2.63
N GLU A 65 -16.77 2.15 -1.58
CA GLU A 65 -15.67 3.09 -1.34
C GLU A 65 -14.60 2.99 -2.43
N VAL A 66 -14.21 1.77 -2.81
CA VAL A 66 -13.21 1.52 -3.86
C VAL A 66 -13.69 2.09 -5.21
N THR A 67 -14.96 1.84 -5.57
CA THR A 67 -15.54 2.41 -6.81
C THR A 67 -15.53 3.94 -6.78
N ALA A 68 -15.98 4.54 -5.68
CA ALA A 68 -16.03 6.00 -5.54
C ALA A 68 -14.62 6.62 -5.63
N ASN A 69 -13.64 6.02 -4.97
CA ASN A 69 -12.27 6.50 -4.98
C ASN A 69 -11.61 6.34 -6.36
N MET A 70 -11.88 5.24 -7.08
CA MET A 70 -11.41 5.06 -8.46
C MET A 70 -12.00 6.10 -9.42
N GLU A 71 -13.31 6.37 -9.33
CA GLU A 71 -13.97 7.39 -10.16
C GLU A 71 -13.39 8.78 -9.88
N LEU A 72 -13.24 9.13 -8.61
CA LEU A 72 -12.69 10.40 -8.18
C LEU A 72 -11.22 10.57 -8.62
N TYR A 73 -10.42 9.51 -8.54
CA TYR A 73 -9.04 9.52 -9.04
C TYR A 73 -8.97 9.80 -10.54
N ILE A 74 -9.79 9.11 -11.35
CA ILE A 74 -9.80 9.33 -12.81
C ILE A 74 -10.30 10.73 -13.14
N GLN A 75 -11.30 11.24 -12.42
CA GLN A 75 -11.78 12.62 -12.59
C GLN A 75 -10.68 13.64 -12.26
N LYS A 76 -9.98 13.49 -11.14
CA LYS A 76 -8.82 14.34 -10.78
C LYS A 76 -7.74 14.30 -11.86
N LEU A 77 -7.45 13.13 -12.44
CA LEU A 77 -6.49 13.00 -13.55
C LEU A 77 -6.93 13.75 -14.82
N LEU A 78 -8.24 13.79 -15.08
CA LEU A 78 -8.81 14.53 -16.20
C LEU A 78 -8.76 16.05 -15.96
N GLU A 79 -8.89 16.48 -14.71
CA GLU A 79 -8.90 17.89 -14.29
C GLU A 79 -7.49 18.50 -14.17
N SER A 80 -6.53 17.83 -13.53
CA SER A 80 -5.30 18.45 -13.02
C SER A 80 -4.10 18.45 -13.97
N GLY A 81 -4.26 18.10 -15.26
CA GLY A 81 -3.17 18.17 -16.23
C GLY A 81 -1.96 17.26 -15.94
N GLY A 82 -2.09 16.31 -15.00
CA GLY A 82 -0.97 15.48 -14.52
C GLY A 82 0.04 16.21 -13.63
N THR A 83 -0.26 17.44 -13.21
CA THR A 83 0.67 18.28 -12.41
C THR A 83 0.32 18.37 -10.93
N GLU A 84 -0.88 17.98 -10.51
CA GLU A 84 -1.12 17.72 -9.09
C GLU A 84 -0.58 16.34 -8.74
N ARG A 85 0.49 16.35 -7.93
CA ARG A 85 1.01 15.22 -7.18
C ARG A 85 -0.05 14.78 -6.16
N GLY A 86 -1.14 14.18 -6.62
CA GLY A 86 -2.16 13.58 -5.77
C GLY A 86 -1.53 12.41 -5.00
N GLY A 87 -1.53 12.49 -3.67
CA GLY A 87 -0.99 11.46 -2.79
C GLY A 87 -1.71 10.13 -2.94
N ASP A 88 -2.99 10.16 -3.32
CA ASP A 88 -3.90 9.01 -3.37
C ASP A 88 -3.46 7.88 -4.33
N ALA A 89 -2.64 8.15 -5.35
CA ALA A 89 -2.12 7.12 -6.27
C ALA A 89 -0.61 6.91 -6.21
N ARG A 90 0.11 7.75 -5.44
CA ARG A 90 1.54 7.55 -5.19
C ARG A 90 1.79 6.60 -4.03
N SER A 91 0.88 6.49 -3.04
CA SER A 91 0.99 5.50 -1.96
C SER A 91 1.04 4.08 -2.52
N MET A 92 0.22 3.78 -3.54
CA MET A 92 0.14 2.46 -4.15
C MET A 92 1.26 2.10 -5.16
N GLN A 93 2.16 3.04 -5.45
CA GLN A 93 3.35 2.84 -6.31
C GLN A 93 4.67 3.25 -5.63
N ALA A 94 4.68 3.45 -4.31
CA ALA A 94 5.89 3.76 -3.56
C ALA A 94 6.79 2.53 -3.36
N SER A 95 7.16 1.84 -4.45
CA SER A 95 8.33 0.97 -4.49
C SER A 95 9.31 1.49 -5.54
N ALA A 96 10.35 2.16 -5.03
CA ALA A 96 11.66 2.30 -5.65
C ALA A 96 11.75 2.99 -7.01
N ARG A 97 11.54 4.31 -7.09
CA ARG A 97 12.18 5.15 -8.12
C ARG A 97 12.57 6.52 -7.60
N SER A 98 13.74 6.98 -8.01
CA SER A 98 14.19 8.36 -7.79
C SER A 98 13.25 9.35 -8.50
N PRO A 99 13.12 10.61 -8.03
CA PRO A 99 12.24 11.62 -8.64
C PRO A 99 12.51 11.91 -10.13
N GLN A 100 13.70 11.56 -10.61
CA GLN A 100 14.11 11.75 -12.02
C GLN A 100 13.65 10.61 -12.94
N GLU A 101 13.52 9.37 -12.46
CA GLU A 101 13.15 8.21 -13.30
C GLU A 101 11.63 8.03 -13.49
N ALA A 102 10.82 8.65 -12.63
CA ALA A 102 9.36 8.70 -12.80
C ALA A 102 8.91 9.71 -13.88
N ALA A 103 9.80 10.61 -14.30
CA ALA A 103 9.51 11.66 -15.28
C ALA A 103 9.49 11.17 -16.74
N ASP A 104 10.04 9.97 -17.01
CA ASP A 104 10.28 9.47 -18.37
C ASP A 104 9.27 8.42 -18.86
N VAL A 105 8.16 8.20 -18.14
CA VAL A 105 7.06 7.36 -18.66
C VAL A 105 6.15 8.26 -19.49
N PRO A 106 6.19 8.17 -20.83
CA PRO A 106 5.31 8.99 -21.66
C PRO A 106 3.87 8.66 -21.33
N GLU A 107 3.14 9.71 -21.03
CA GLU A 107 1.74 9.59 -20.67
C GLU A 107 0.96 8.90 -21.80
N PRO A 108 0.16 7.86 -21.49
CA PRO A 108 -0.61 7.14 -22.50
C PRO A 108 -1.40 8.11 -23.38
N ALA A 109 -1.37 7.91 -24.70
CA ALA A 109 -2.09 8.78 -25.65
C ALA A 109 -3.58 8.96 -25.29
N LEU A 110 -4.17 7.92 -24.69
CA LEU A 110 -5.54 7.92 -24.18
C LEU A 110 -5.77 8.96 -23.07
N ALA A 111 -4.82 9.11 -22.13
CA ALA A 111 -4.94 10.06 -21.03
C ALA A 111 -4.79 11.51 -21.52
N ARG A 112 -3.90 11.75 -22.51
CA ARG A 112 -3.80 13.06 -23.19
C ARG A 112 -5.07 13.43 -23.95
N ALA A 113 -5.64 12.48 -24.69
CA ALA A 113 -6.90 12.68 -25.40
C ALA A 113 -8.06 12.93 -24.41
N GLY A 114 -8.16 12.14 -23.34
CA GLY A 114 -9.17 12.31 -22.29
C GLY A 114 -9.16 13.71 -21.69
N ARG A 115 -7.98 14.25 -21.35
CA ARG A 115 -7.85 15.62 -20.84
C ARG A 115 -8.21 16.69 -21.87
N ALA A 116 -7.79 16.52 -23.12
CA ALA A 116 -8.16 17.47 -24.17
C ALA A 116 -9.69 17.54 -24.33
N LEU A 117 -10.38 16.40 -24.27
CA LEU A 117 -11.84 16.33 -24.33
C LEU A 117 -12.49 16.91 -23.06
N TRP A 118 -11.89 16.73 -21.88
CA TRP A 118 -12.42 17.25 -20.60
C TRP A 118 -12.51 18.79 -20.54
N ARG A 119 -11.65 19.48 -21.30
CA ARG A 119 -11.69 20.94 -21.45
C ARG A 119 -12.97 21.44 -22.14
N VAL A 120 -13.62 20.59 -22.93
CA VAL A 120 -14.88 20.91 -23.60
C VAL A 120 -16.06 20.59 -22.66
N ALA A 121 -16.68 21.63 -22.10
CA ALA A 121 -17.74 21.47 -21.09
C ALA A 121 -18.89 20.54 -21.54
N ALA A 122 -19.28 20.59 -22.82
CA ALA A 122 -20.32 19.74 -23.39
C ALA A 122 -19.97 18.24 -23.39
N LEU A 123 -18.69 17.87 -23.35
CA LEU A 123 -18.25 16.47 -23.35
C LEU A 123 -18.14 15.89 -21.93
N ARG A 124 -18.17 16.71 -20.88
CA ARG A 124 -17.99 16.26 -19.49
C ARG A 124 -19.00 15.19 -19.05
N PRO A 125 -20.32 15.28 -19.35
CA PRO A 125 -21.27 14.23 -18.97
C PRO A 125 -20.94 12.89 -19.63
N LEU A 126 -20.53 12.91 -20.90
CA LEU A 126 -20.13 11.72 -21.64
C LEU A 126 -18.84 11.12 -21.07
N LEU A 127 -17.85 11.95 -20.75
CA LEU A 127 -16.60 11.51 -20.13
C LEU A 127 -16.82 10.92 -18.75
N ARG A 128 -17.70 11.51 -17.92
CA ARG A 128 -18.09 10.94 -16.62
C ARG A 128 -18.75 9.57 -16.78
N ALA A 129 -19.70 9.44 -17.70
CA ALA A 129 -20.32 8.14 -18.00
C ALA A 129 -19.30 7.11 -18.49
N ALA A 130 -18.34 7.51 -19.32
CA ALA A 130 -17.25 6.65 -19.76
C ALA A 130 -16.32 6.26 -18.60
N THR A 131 -16.03 7.16 -17.66
CA THR A 131 -15.29 6.87 -16.42
C THR A 131 -16.02 5.82 -15.59
N THR A 132 -17.31 6.00 -15.32
CA THR A 132 -18.11 5.02 -14.57
C THR A 132 -18.13 3.66 -15.25
N ALA A 133 -18.34 3.61 -16.57
CA ALA A 133 -18.30 2.35 -17.33
C ALA A 133 -16.91 1.68 -17.29
N TYR A 134 -15.83 2.47 -17.31
CA TYR A 134 -14.47 1.97 -17.18
C TYR A 134 -14.19 1.41 -15.78
N VAL A 135 -14.59 2.12 -14.71
CA VAL A 135 -14.48 1.63 -13.32
C VAL A 135 -15.29 0.36 -13.12
N ALA A 136 -16.53 0.31 -13.59
CA ALA A 136 -17.34 -0.91 -13.53
C ALA A 136 -16.66 -2.10 -14.23
N ARG A 137 -15.98 -1.87 -15.36
CA ARG A 137 -15.19 -2.93 -16.01
C ARG A 137 -13.96 -3.34 -15.20
N MET A 138 -13.27 -2.40 -14.54
CA MET A 138 -12.16 -2.75 -13.64
C MET A 138 -12.66 -3.59 -12.45
N MET A 139 -13.80 -3.23 -11.85
CA MET A 139 -14.46 -3.98 -10.79
C MET A 139 -14.88 -5.39 -11.23
N SER A 140 -15.36 -5.56 -12.46
CA SER A 140 -15.71 -6.90 -12.98
C SER A 140 -14.52 -7.86 -13.10
N GLY A 141 -13.29 -7.33 -13.11
CA GLY A 141 -12.05 -8.11 -13.15
C GLY A 141 -11.54 -8.55 -11.78
N GLN A 142 -12.35 -8.41 -10.72
CA GLN A 142 -11.98 -8.80 -9.36
C GLN A 142 -11.59 -10.28 -9.31
N GLN A 143 -10.52 -10.57 -8.59
CA GLN A 143 -10.05 -11.91 -8.28
C GLN A 143 -9.83 -12.02 -6.78
N GLN A 144 -10.29 -13.12 -6.20
CA GLN A 144 -10.06 -13.43 -4.80
C GLN A 144 -9.03 -14.54 -4.68
N SER A 145 -8.18 -14.45 -3.68
CA SER A 145 -7.15 -15.44 -3.42
C SER A 145 -6.92 -15.56 -1.94
N THR A 146 -7.02 -16.79 -1.44
CA THR A 146 -6.75 -17.11 -0.04
C THR A 146 -5.25 -17.00 0.23
N CYS A 147 -4.90 -16.22 1.23
CA CYS A 147 -3.54 -16.05 1.72
C CYS A 147 -3.43 -16.67 3.12
N GLN A 148 -2.36 -17.43 3.34
CA GLN A 148 -2.00 -17.88 4.68
C GLN A 148 -1.51 -16.67 5.47
N LEU A 149 -1.95 -16.57 6.72
CA LEU A 149 -1.52 -15.54 7.65
C LEU A 149 -0.70 -16.19 8.77
N VAL A 150 0.33 -15.47 9.21
CA VAL A 150 1.16 -15.88 10.34
C VAL A 150 1.36 -14.70 11.30
N PRO A 151 1.30 -14.92 12.62
CA PRO A 151 1.63 -13.86 13.58
C PRO A 151 3.09 -13.42 13.45
N LEU A 152 3.36 -12.12 13.64
CA LEU A 152 4.73 -11.60 13.67
C LEU A 152 5.59 -12.33 14.72
N SER A 153 4.99 -12.70 15.85
CA SER A 153 5.63 -13.52 16.88
C SER A 153 6.15 -14.85 16.41
N GLN A 154 5.42 -15.51 15.52
CA GLN A 154 5.84 -16.76 14.92
C GLN A 154 7.05 -16.52 14.02
N LEU A 155 6.99 -15.51 13.15
CA LEU A 155 8.09 -15.14 12.27
C LEU A 155 9.36 -14.77 13.03
N ILE A 156 9.24 -14.01 14.13
CA ILE A 156 10.37 -13.68 15.02
C ILE A 156 11.06 -14.95 15.54
N ARG A 157 10.29 -15.97 15.96
CA ARG A 157 10.84 -17.24 16.47
C ARG A 157 11.48 -18.07 15.34
N GLU A 158 10.79 -18.20 14.21
CA GLU A 158 11.26 -19.01 13.08
C GLU A 158 12.53 -18.44 12.44
N LEU A 159 12.57 -17.12 12.26
CA LEU A 159 13.72 -16.41 11.72
C LEU A 159 14.80 -16.12 12.78
N ARG A 160 14.54 -16.48 14.05
CA ARG A 160 15.43 -16.26 15.20
C ARG A 160 15.89 -14.79 15.30
N LEU A 161 14.94 -13.87 15.15
CA LEU A 161 15.22 -12.44 15.22
C LEU A 161 15.45 -12.03 16.67
N GLU A 162 16.65 -11.55 16.96
CA GLU A 162 17.01 -11.02 18.28
C GLU A 162 16.76 -9.51 18.39
N ARG A 163 16.56 -8.84 17.24
CA ARG A 163 16.36 -7.39 17.15
C ARG A 163 15.70 -7.02 15.82
N ILE A 164 14.79 -6.06 15.87
CA ILE A 164 14.16 -5.43 14.71
C ILE A 164 14.44 -3.93 14.80
N ASP A 165 15.39 -3.44 14.00
CA ASP A 165 15.75 -2.02 13.93
C ASP A 165 14.59 -1.14 13.47
N LEU A 166 13.80 -1.66 12.54
CA LEU A 166 12.68 -0.98 11.92
C LEU A 166 11.62 -2.01 11.49
N LEU A 167 10.39 -1.85 11.98
CA LEU A 167 9.21 -2.56 11.53
C LEU A 167 8.38 -1.63 10.64
N LYS A 168 8.38 -1.86 9.33
CA LYS A 168 7.50 -1.14 8.38
C LYS A 168 6.23 -1.95 8.17
N ILE A 169 5.07 -1.34 8.33
CA ILE A 169 3.75 -1.94 8.08
C ILE A 169 2.95 -1.05 7.15
N ASP A 170 2.47 -1.62 6.07
CA ASP A 170 1.74 -0.95 5.00
C ASP A 170 0.93 -2.04 4.30
N VAL A 171 -0.29 -2.26 4.79
CA VAL A 171 -1.09 -3.47 4.53
C VAL A 171 -2.58 -3.16 4.34
N GLU A 172 -2.91 -1.91 3.99
CA GLU A 172 -4.23 -1.47 3.57
C GLU A 172 -5.37 -1.92 4.52
N ARG A 173 -5.52 -1.21 5.65
CA ARG A 173 -6.56 -1.36 6.70
C ARG A 173 -6.35 -2.48 7.72
N ALA A 174 -5.33 -3.32 7.53
CA ALA A 174 -5.01 -4.44 8.42
C ALA A 174 -3.84 -4.15 9.37
N GLU A 175 -3.48 -2.89 9.59
CA GLU A 175 -2.27 -2.53 10.32
C GLU A 175 -2.33 -2.97 11.79
N LEU A 176 -3.48 -2.74 12.44
CA LEU A 176 -3.70 -3.15 13.83
C LEU A 176 -3.74 -4.68 13.97
N ASP A 177 -4.30 -5.38 12.99
CA ASP A 177 -4.31 -6.85 12.91
C ASP A 177 -2.87 -7.39 12.91
N VAL A 178 -2.00 -6.81 12.07
CA VAL A 178 -0.58 -7.18 12.01
C VAL A 178 0.14 -6.91 13.34
N LEU A 179 -0.07 -5.73 13.95
CA LEU A 179 0.53 -5.39 15.25
C LEU A 179 0.07 -6.32 16.38
N SER A 180 -1.20 -6.72 16.37
CA SER A 180 -1.75 -7.63 17.38
C SER A 180 -1.19 -9.06 17.29
N GLY A 181 -0.56 -9.41 16.16
CA GLY A 181 0.20 -10.65 15.99
C GLY A 181 1.55 -10.68 16.72
N LEU A 182 1.88 -9.62 17.48
CA LEU A 182 3.11 -9.49 18.24
C LEU A 182 2.83 -9.66 19.75
N ALA A 183 3.35 -10.73 20.32
CA ALA A 183 3.20 -11.11 21.71
C ALA A 183 3.82 -10.05 22.65
N PRO A 184 3.23 -9.81 23.83
CA PRO A 184 3.64 -8.75 24.75
C PRO A 184 5.15 -8.70 25.04
N GLY A 185 5.80 -9.85 25.24
CA GLY A 185 7.23 -9.93 25.55
C GLY A 185 8.18 -9.63 24.38
N GLN A 186 7.70 -9.67 23.15
CA GLN A 186 8.54 -9.48 21.95
C GLN A 186 8.58 -8.02 21.48
N TRP A 187 7.74 -7.14 22.02
CA TRP A 187 7.74 -5.72 21.68
C TRP A 187 9.08 -5.03 21.96
N GLN A 188 9.85 -5.53 22.93
CA GLN A 188 11.18 -5.02 23.28
C GLN A 188 12.22 -5.26 22.17
N LEU A 189 11.97 -6.21 21.27
CA LEU A 189 12.86 -6.49 20.13
C LEU A 189 12.76 -5.39 19.05
N VAL A 190 11.61 -4.72 18.97
CA VAL A 190 11.33 -3.68 17.96
C VAL A 190 11.77 -2.31 18.47
N ARG A 191 12.68 -1.67 17.71
CA ARG A 191 13.26 -0.36 18.06
C ARG A 191 12.47 0.80 17.47
N GLN A 192 11.99 0.63 16.25
CA GLN A 192 11.24 1.66 15.54
C GLN A 192 10.11 1.01 14.75
N VAL A 193 8.99 1.72 14.62
CA VAL A 193 7.85 1.32 13.79
C VAL A 193 7.51 2.46 12.84
N VAL A 194 7.24 2.11 11.59
CA VAL A 194 6.69 3.01 10.57
C VAL A 194 5.44 2.36 10.01
N LEU A 195 4.30 3.03 10.13
CA LEU A 195 3.03 2.53 9.63
C LEU A 195 2.37 3.55 8.71
N GLU A 196 1.72 3.06 7.66
CA GLU A 196 0.65 3.80 6.98
C GLU A 196 -0.69 3.30 7.54
N VAL A 197 -1.35 4.10 8.38
CA VAL A 197 -2.57 3.71 9.09
C VAL A 197 -3.81 4.30 8.41
N HIS A 198 -4.74 3.42 8.08
CA HIS A 198 -6.09 3.81 7.70
C HIS A 198 -6.94 4.09 8.95
N ASN A 199 -7.21 5.37 9.24
CA ASN A 199 -7.97 5.81 10.40
C ASN A 199 -9.48 5.61 10.23
N LEU A 200 -9.91 4.35 10.31
CA LEU A 200 -11.31 3.94 10.38
C LEU A 200 -11.64 3.57 11.83
N ASP A 201 -12.82 3.97 12.33
CA ASP A 201 -13.30 3.63 13.68
C ASP A 201 -12.32 3.96 14.82
N GLY A 202 -11.55 5.05 14.67
CA GLY A 202 -10.57 5.48 15.68
C GLY A 202 -9.27 4.65 15.71
N ARG A 203 -9.00 3.86 14.66
CA ARG A 203 -7.81 3.00 14.57
C ARG A 203 -6.49 3.74 14.74
N LEU A 204 -6.39 5.00 14.32
CA LEU A 204 -5.17 5.79 14.53
C LEU A 204 -4.84 5.91 16.03
N GLU A 205 -5.81 6.29 16.84
CA GLU A 205 -5.63 6.44 18.29
C GLU A 205 -5.40 5.08 18.97
N ALA A 206 -6.05 4.01 18.50
CA ALA A 206 -5.80 2.66 18.97
C ALA A 206 -4.35 2.21 18.70
N VAL A 207 -3.82 2.47 17.50
CA VAL A 207 -2.42 2.18 17.15
C VAL A 207 -1.46 2.99 18.02
N ARG A 208 -1.72 4.29 18.20
CA ARG A 208 -0.88 5.15 19.06
C ARG A 208 -0.84 4.65 20.50
N ALA A 209 -2.00 4.37 21.09
CA ALA A 209 -2.12 3.87 22.45
C ALA A 209 -1.42 2.51 22.63
N LEU A 210 -1.53 1.61 21.64
CA LEU A 210 -0.84 0.32 21.65
C LEU A 210 0.69 0.49 21.66
N LEU A 211 1.21 1.35 20.79
CA LEU A 211 2.65 1.63 20.70
C LEU A 211 3.15 2.29 21.99
N GLU A 212 2.47 3.31 22.49
CA GLU A 212 2.81 3.97 23.76
C GLU A 212 2.77 2.97 24.94
N GLY A 213 1.73 2.14 25.00
CA GLY A 213 1.56 1.09 26.03
C GLY A 213 2.67 0.04 26.03
N HIS A 214 3.32 -0.19 24.88
CA HIS A 214 4.48 -1.06 24.77
C HIS A 214 5.83 -0.33 24.93
N GLY A 215 5.84 0.94 25.33
CA GLY A 215 7.02 1.69 25.73
C GLY A 215 7.77 2.38 24.59
N PHE A 216 7.09 2.69 23.48
CA PHE A 216 7.62 3.65 22.52
C PHE A 216 7.45 5.06 23.09
N SER A 217 8.56 5.76 23.29
CA SER A 217 8.62 7.05 23.99
C SER A 217 8.22 8.23 23.10
N ARG A 218 8.32 8.06 21.77
CA ARG A 218 7.97 9.08 20.78
C ARG A 218 7.11 8.46 19.68
N VAL A 219 5.80 8.72 19.74
CA VAL A 219 4.83 8.33 18.72
C VAL A 219 4.30 9.58 18.03
N ILE A 220 4.57 9.70 16.74
CA ILE A 220 4.20 10.83 15.88
C ILE A 220 3.21 10.32 14.84
N ALA A 221 2.08 11.00 14.69
CA ALA A 221 1.18 10.81 13.56
C ALA A 221 1.21 12.06 12.70
N GLU A 222 1.38 11.90 11.40
CA GLU A 222 1.31 12.98 10.43
C GLU A 222 0.53 12.56 9.19
N GLN A 223 0.00 13.54 8.47
CA GLN A 223 -0.65 13.34 7.20
C GLN A 223 0.12 14.12 6.13
N GLU A 224 0.59 13.42 5.10
CA GLU A 224 1.27 14.05 4.00
C GLU A 224 0.38 15.10 3.32
N SER A 225 0.97 16.19 2.84
CA SER A 225 0.23 17.26 2.16
C SER A 225 -0.70 16.76 1.04
N GLY A 226 -0.27 15.75 0.28
CA GLY A 226 -1.05 15.15 -0.81
C GLY A 226 -2.18 14.22 -0.37
N LEU A 227 -2.26 13.90 0.93
CA LEU A 227 -3.26 13.01 1.54
C LEU A 227 -4.17 13.75 2.53
N GLN A 228 -4.05 15.08 2.63
CA GLN A 228 -4.87 15.88 3.54
C GLN A 228 -6.37 15.66 3.29
N GLY A 229 -7.10 15.34 4.35
CA GLY A 229 -8.54 15.07 4.28
C GLY A 229 -8.90 13.61 3.92
N SER A 230 -7.91 12.75 3.67
CA SER A 230 -8.11 11.29 3.61
C SER A 230 -8.11 10.66 5.01
N THR A 231 -8.39 9.36 5.08
CA THR A 231 -8.25 8.56 6.31
C THR A 231 -6.82 8.09 6.56
N ILE A 232 -5.90 8.32 5.63
CA ILE A 232 -4.54 7.74 5.65
C ILE A 232 -3.59 8.64 6.43
N HIS A 233 -2.86 8.05 7.38
CA HIS A 233 -1.91 8.74 8.26
C HIS A 233 -0.62 7.95 8.34
N ASN A 234 0.52 8.63 8.27
CA ASN A 234 1.81 8.02 8.60
C ASN A 234 2.02 8.09 10.12
N VAL A 235 2.38 6.95 10.72
CA VAL A 235 2.72 6.84 12.13
C VAL A 235 4.18 6.40 12.26
N TYR A 236 4.94 7.16 13.05
CA TYR A 236 6.33 6.89 13.39
C TYR A 236 6.45 6.68 14.89
N ALA A 237 7.01 5.57 15.32
CA ALA A 237 7.24 5.26 16.72
C ALA A 237 8.71 4.91 16.97
N MET A 238 9.31 5.52 18.00
CA MET A 238 10.69 5.29 18.42
C MET A 238 10.77 5.03 19.93
N ARG A 239 11.72 4.19 20.34
CA ARG A 239 12.09 3.95 21.75
C ARG A 239 13.20 4.88 22.20
#